data_AF-A0A369Q3E9-F1
#
_entry.id   AF-A0A369Q3E9-F1
#
_cell.length_a   1.000
_cell.length_b   1.000
_cell.length_c   1.000
_cell.angle_alpha   90.00
_cell.angle_beta   90.00
_cell.angle_gamma   90.00
#
_symmetry.space_group_name_H-M   'P 1'
#
loop_
_entity.id
_entity.type
_entity.pdbx_description
1 polymer ?
#
loop_
_entity_poly.entity_id
_entity_poly.type
_entity_poly.pdbx_seq_one_letter_code
_entity_poly.pdbx_strand_id
1 'polypeptide(L)'
;MNKPKSLLIEICWLLLAALINLSILILVFGKNILQKTVAINLHDTYFVTQSLPLFAFLFIVISFVIYYVKEHRKHFQRKAQNIIIIIFGLLLILSLTRINGLISLFKGIETSLKNSNQNDLPATGWTVYPPLGKLEKAEPKVYISFSEILSYSIMLIQVFIIYLLVKLGYKWGMRQNE
;
A
#
# COMPACT_ATOMS: atom_id res chain seq x y z
N MET A 1 17.68 31.68 -20.29
CA MET A 1 16.61 30.70 -20.65
C MET A 1 15.54 30.71 -19.56
N ASN A 2 14.32 31.14 -19.87
CA ASN A 2 13.23 31.40 -18.93
C ASN A 2 12.72 30.11 -18.24
N LYS A 3 13.49 29.55 -17.31
CA LYS A 3 13.22 28.29 -16.60
C LYS A 3 12.25 28.39 -15.39
N PRO A 4 12.04 29.51 -14.67
CA PRO A 4 11.23 29.48 -13.44
C PRO A 4 9.74 29.22 -13.71
N LYS A 5 9.24 29.67 -14.88
CA LYS A 5 7.82 29.49 -15.26
C LYS A 5 7.43 28.01 -15.37
N SER A 6 8.33 27.14 -15.83
CA SER A 6 8.04 25.72 -15.96
C SER A 6 7.94 25.02 -14.60
N LEU A 7 8.79 25.39 -13.63
CA LEU A 7 8.76 24.78 -12.30
C LEU A 7 7.52 25.21 -11.51
N LEU A 8 7.13 26.48 -11.60
CA LEU A 8 5.90 26.98 -10.97
C LEU A 8 4.65 26.24 -11.46
N ILE A 9 4.60 25.91 -12.75
CA ILE A 9 3.49 25.11 -13.31
C ILE A 9 3.48 23.70 -12.71
N GLU A 10 4.64 23.07 -12.54
CA GLU A 10 4.68 21.74 -11.90
C GLU A 10 4.32 21.79 -10.42
N ILE A 11 4.73 22.83 -9.68
CA ILE A 11 4.32 23.05 -8.29
C ILE A 11 2.79 23.23 -8.21
N CYS A 12 2.20 23.99 -9.14
CA CYS A 12 0.76 24.15 -9.23
C CYS A 12 0.04 22.81 -9.49
N TRP A 13 0.59 21.95 -10.36
CA TRP A 13 0.06 20.61 -10.58
C TRP A 13 0.15 19.70 -9.34
N LEU A 14 1.25 19.75 -8.59
CA LEU A 14 1.38 19.02 -7.33
C LEU A 14 0.40 19.52 -6.27
N LEU A 15 0.20 20.84 -6.19
CA LEU A 15 -0.77 21.45 -5.27
C LEU A 15 -2.20 21.04 -5.64
N LEU A 16 -2.52 21.01 -6.93
CA LEU A 16 -3.80 20.50 -7.42
C LEU A 16 -3.99 19.01 -7.05
N ALA A 17 -2.96 18.18 -7.20
CA ALA A 17 -3.00 16.78 -6.79
C ALA A 17 -3.21 16.64 -5.26
N ALA A 18 -2.58 17.50 -4.46
CA ALA A 18 -2.77 17.54 -3.01
C ALA A 18 -4.21 17.94 -2.63
N LEU A 19 -4.80 18.90 -3.34
CA LEU A 19 -6.17 19.35 -3.12
C LEU A 19 -7.20 18.29 -3.51
N ILE A 20 -6.98 17.59 -4.63
CA ILE A 20 -7.80 16.43 -5.03
C ILE A 20 -7.71 15.33 -3.97
N ASN A 21 -6.50 15.01 -3.50
CA ASN A 21 -6.29 14.02 -2.45
C ASN A 21 -7.02 14.39 -1.15
N LEU A 22 -6.88 15.64 -0.70
CA LEU A 22 -7.57 16.15 0.48
C LEU A 22 -9.09 16.07 0.32
N SER A 23 -9.62 16.38 -0.86
CA SER A 23 -11.05 16.30 -1.15
C SER A 23 -11.58 14.86 -1.08
N ILE A 24 -10.85 13.89 -1.66
CA ILE A 24 -11.19 12.47 -1.59
C ILE A 24 -11.18 12.00 -0.14
N LEU A 25 -10.16 12.37 0.63
CA LEU A 25 -10.02 11.99 2.02
C LEU A 25 -11.13 12.55 2.91
N ILE A 26 -11.52 13.81 2.70
CA ILE A 26 -12.66 14.42 3.40
C ILE A 26 -13.96 13.72 3.02
N LEU A 27 -14.12 13.29 1.77
CA LEU A 27 -15.31 12.56 1.33
C LEU A 27 -15.42 11.19 2.01
N VAL A 28 -14.30 10.46 2.13
CA VAL A 28 -14.27 9.10 2.69
C VAL A 28 -14.30 9.11 4.23
N PHE A 29 -13.50 9.96 4.88
CA PHE A 29 -13.32 9.96 6.34
C PHE A 29 -13.97 11.17 7.04
N GLY A 30 -14.62 12.06 6.30
CA GLY A 30 -15.19 13.29 6.84
C GLY A 30 -14.13 14.28 7.34
N LYS A 31 -14.54 15.19 8.22
CA LYS A 31 -13.65 16.18 8.86
C LYS A 31 -12.61 15.54 9.79
N ASN A 32 -12.78 14.27 10.15
CA ASN A 32 -11.88 13.57 11.06
C ASN A 32 -10.45 13.43 10.49
N ILE A 33 -10.28 13.50 9.16
CA ILE A 33 -8.95 13.47 8.54
C ILE A 33 -8.09 14.70 8.88
N LEU A 34 -8.72 15.84 9.22
CA LEU A 34 -7.99 17.06 9.59
C LEU A 34 -7.43 17.00 11.01
N GLN A 35 -7.85 16.01 11.80
CA GLN A 35 -7.30 15.76 13.13
C GLN A 35 -5.99 14.94 13.02
N LYS A 36 -5.19 14.93 14.09
CA LYS A 36 -3.93 14.15 14.13
C LYS A 36 -4.16 12.65 13.95
N THR A 37 -5.30 12.17 14.39
CA THR A 37 -5.71 10.76 14.34
C THR A 37 -7.09 10.65 13.73
N VAL A 38 -7.27 9.64 12.87
CA VAL A 38 -8.54 9.25 12.29
C VAL A 38 -9.06 8.05 13.04
N ALA A 39 -10.23 8.21 13.66
CA ALA A 39 -10.98 7.09 14.21
C ALA A 39 -11.89 6.53 13.10
N ILE A 40 -11.66 5.27 12.73
CA ILE A 40 -12.48 4.50 11.82
C ILE A 40 -13.32 3.57 12.69
N ASN A 41 -14.63 3.81 12.70
CA ASN A 41 -15.58 2.95 13.40
C ASN A 41 -16.01 1.83 12.44
N LEU A 42 -15.42 0.65 12.60
CA LEU A 42 -15.94 -0.58 11.99
C LEU A 42 -16.89 -1.21 13.00
N HIS A 43 -17.92 -1.93 12.53
CA HIS A 43 -18.88 -2.60 13.42
C HIS A 43 -18.13 -3.39 14.50
N ASP A 44 -18.28 -2.96 15.75
CA ASP A 44 -17.67 -3.52 16.97
C ASP A 44 -16.14 -3.42 17.08
N THR A 45 -15.48 -2.57 16.27
CA THR A 45 -14.03 -2.31 16.38
C THR A 45 -13.68 -0.84 16.08
N TYR A 46 -12.97 -0.22 17.03
CA TYR A 46 -12.40 1.12 16.85
C TYR A 46 -10.97 1.02 16.32
N PHE A 47 -10.76 1.39 15.06
CA PHE A 47 -9.42 1.49 14.49
C PHE A 47 -8.96 2.94 14.49
N VAL A 48 -7.90 3.25 15.24
CA VAL A 48 -7.33 4.60 15.31
C VAL A 48 -6.01 4.59 14.56
N THR A 49 -5.92 5.41 13.52
CA THR A 49 -4.71 5.55 12.70
C THR A 49 -4.30 7.01 12.56
N GLN A 50 -3.02 7.25 12.28
CA GLN A 50 -2.52 8.61 12.05
C GLN A 50 -3.00 9.11 10.68
N SER A 51 -3.45 10.36 10.61
CA SER A 51 -3.95 10.96 9.35
C SER A 51 -2.83 11.22 8.35
N LEU A 52 -1.64 11.62 8.82
CA LEU A 52 -0.53 12.02 7.96
C LEU A 52 0.01 10.88 7.07
N PRO A 53 0.27 9.66 7.56
CA PRO A 53 0.70 8.55 6.71
C PRO A 53 -0.35 8.17 5.66
N LEU A 54 -1.64 8.23 5.99
CA LEU A 54 -2.73 8.00 5.04
C LEU A 54 -2.74 9.07 3.94
N PHE A 55 -2.64 10.34 4.34
CA PHE A 55 -2.56 11.44 3.39
C PHE A 55 -1.36 11.30 2.46
N ALA A 56 -0.17 11.03 3.02
CA ALA A 56 1.06 10.88 2.26
C ALA A 56 0.98 9.71 1.27
N PHE A 57 0.48 8.55 1.69
CA PHE A 57 0.34 7.38 0.83
C PHE A 57 -0.59 7.66 -0.36
N LEU A 58 -1.79 8.19 -0.11
CA LEU A 58 -2.72 8.52 -1.19
C LEU A 58 -2.21 9.65 -2.08
N PHE A 59 -1.52 10.63 -1.50
CA PHE A 59 -0.87 11.69 -2.27
C PHE A 59 0.17 11.13 -3.25
N ILE A 60 0.98 10.17 -2.81
CA ILE A 60 1.96 9.48 -3.66
C ILE A 60 1.26 8.74 -4.80
N VAL A 61 0.19 7.97 -4.50
CA VAL A 61 -0.59 7.22 -5.49
C VAL A 61 -1.19 8.16 -6.54
N ILE A 62 -1.91 9.19 -6.10
CA ILE A 62 -2.60 10.13 -6.98
C ILE A 62 -1.59 10.91 -7.83
N SER A 63 -0.51 11.40 -7.23
CA SER A 63 0.54 12.12 -7.94
C SER A 63 1.20 11.23 -9.00
N PHE A 64 1.54 9.99 -8.66
CA PHE A 64 2.10 9.04 -9.63
C PHE A 64 1.16 8.84 -10.83
N VAL A 65 -0.12 8.58 -10.58
CA VAL A 65 -1.11 8.35 -11.66
C VAL A 65 -1.28 9.59 -12.54
N ILE A 66 -1.49 10.77 -11.94
CA ILE A 66 -1.68 12.02 -12.68
C ILE A 66 -0.48 12.31 -13.58
N TYR A 67 0.74 12.25 -13.02
CA TYR A 67 1.94 12.54 -13.79
C TYR A 67 2.23 11.48 -14.84
N TYR A 68 2.06 10.19 -14.53
CA TYR A 68 2.26 9.13 -15.50
C TYR A 68 1.30 9.26 -16.69
N VAL A 69 0.01 9.52 -16.46
CA VAL A 69 -0.97 9.72 -17.54
C VAL A 69 -0.67 10.99 -18.33
N LYS A 70 -0.38 12.10 -17.64
CA LYS A 70 -0.04 13.39 -18.25
C LYS A 70 1.16 13.25 -19.21
N GLU A 71 2.18 12.51 -18.79
CA GLU A 71 3.42 12.41 -19.54
C GLU A 71 3.41 11.26 -20.56
N HIS A 72 2.58 10.23 -20.36
CA HIS A 72 2.31 9.24 -21.40
C HIS A 72 1.74 9.92 -22.66
N ARG A 73 0.84 10.89 -22.52
CA ARG A 73 0.30 11.66 -23.67
C ARG A 73 1.36 12.48 -24.40
N LYS A 74 2.45 12.84 -23.71
CA LYS A 74 3.59 13.58 -24.27
C LYS A 74 4.80 12.69 -24.55
N HIS A 75 4.58 11.37 -24.46
CA HIS A 75 5.56 10.34 -24.73
C HIS A 75 6.87 10.50 -23.92
N PHE A 76 6.85 11.04 -22.70
CA PHE A 76 8.04 11.13 -21.84
C PHE A 76 9.15 12.07 -22.36
N GLN A 77 8.79 13.16 -23.04
CA GLN A 77 9.72 14.18 -23.54
C GLN A 77 10.29 15.07 -22.42
N ARG A 78 9.58 15.24 -21.31
CA ARG A 78 9.87 16.29 -20.31
C ARG A 78 10.65 15.73 -19.13
N LYS A 79 11.94 16.11 -19.07
CA LYS A 79 12.87 15.67 -18.02
C LYS A 79 12.34 15.86 -16.59
N ALA A 80 11.79 17.03 -16.26
CA ALA A 80 11.29 17.32 -14.91
C ALA A 80 10.11 16.40 -14.51
N GLN A 81 9.18 16.14 -15.43
CA GLN A 81 8.01 15.30 -15.16
C GLN A 81 8.42 13.82 -15.05
N ASN A 82 9.35 13.37 -15.89
CA ASN A 82 9.91 12.01 -15.80
C ASN A 82 10.59 11.77 -14.45
N ILE A 83 11.39 12.73 -13.97
CA ILE A 83 12.04 12.65 -12.65
C ILE A 83 10.99 12.56 -11.53
N ILE A 84 9.94 13.41 -11.59
CA ILE A 84 8.83 13.36 -10.63
C ILE A 84 8.18 11.96 -10.61
N ILE A 85 7.88 11.39 -11.78
CA ILE A 85 7.27 10.06 -11.89
C ILE A 85 8.18 8.98 -11.29
N ILE A 86 9.49 9.04 -11.55
CA ILE A 86 10.45 8.09 -11.01
C ILE A 86 10.49 8.19 -9.48
N ILE A 87 10.58 9.40 -8.93
CA ILE A 87 10.61 9.62 -7.47
C ILE A 87 9.33 9.08 -6.82
N PHE A 88 8.14 9.45 -7.34
CA PHE A 88 6.88 8.97 -6.79
C PHE A 88 6.68 7.47 -6.98
N GLY A 89 7.12 6.90 -8.10
CA GLY A 89 7.06 5.45 -8.33
C GLY A 89 7.95 4.68 -7.36
N LEU A 90 9.17 5.16 -7.09
CA LEU A 90 10.06 4.56 -6.08
C LEU A 90 9.48 4.67 -4.67
N LEU A 91 8.95 5.85 -4.29
CA LEU A 91 8.26 6.04 -3.02
C LEU A 91 7.07 5.09 -2.88
N LEU A 92 6.29 4.90 -3.94
CA LEU A 92 5.14 4.00 -3.94
C LEU A 92 5.55 2.54 -3.74
N ILE A 93 6.60 2.07 -4.44
CA ILE A 93 7.16 0.73 -4.26
C ILE A 93 7.61 0.55 -2.80
N LEU A 94 8.34 1.53 -2.25
CA LEU A 94 8.83 1.50 -0.87
C LEU A 94 7.66 1.41 0.14
N SER A 95 6.61 2.23 -0.04
CA SER A 95 5.42 2.19 0.80
C SER A 95 4.72 0.82 0.73
N LEU A 96 4.55 0.25 -0.47
CA LEU A 96 3.96 -1.08 -0.66
C LEU A 96 4.79 -2.18 0.02
N THR A 97 6.12 -2.09 -0.02
CA THR A 97 7.01 -3.05 0.64
C THR A 97 6.85 -2.99 2.16
N ARG A 98 6.71 -1.79 2.74
CA ARG A 98 6.44 -1.62 4.17
C ARG A 98 5.10 -2.21 4.57
N ILE A 99 4.05 -2.01 3.76
CA ILE A 99 2.72 -2.60 3.99
C ILE A 99 2.81 -4.13 3.95
N ASN A 100 3.50 -4.71 2.97
CA ASN A 100 3.68 -6.16 2.88
C ASN A 100 4.44 -6.73 4.09
N GLY A 101 5.47 -6.02 4.57
CA GLY A 101 6.17 -6.35 5.80
C GLY A 101 5.25 -6.39 7.03
N LEU A 102 4.38 -5.39 7.19
CA LEU A 102 3.39 -5.37 8.27
C LEU A 102 2.43 -6.57 8.19
N ILE A 103 1.93 -6.91 7.00
CA ILE A 103 1.04 -8.08 6.81
C ILE A 103 1.75 -9.37 7.23
N SER A 104 3.02 -9.54 6.88
CA SER A 104 3.80 -10.71 7.28
C SER A 104 3.99 -10.83 8.79
N LEU A 105 4.15 -9.70 9.50
CA LEU A 105 4.23 -9.67 10.97
C LEU A 105 2.91 -10.11 11.61
N PHE A 106 1.77 -9.59 11.13
CA PHE A 106 0.45 -10.00 11.63
C PHE A 106 0.19 -11.50 11.37
N LYS A 107 0.58 -12.01 10.20
CA LYS A 107 0.51 -13.45 9.90
C LYS A 107 1.39 -14.28 10.86
N GLY A 108 2.59 -13.81 11.18
CA GLY A 108 3.48 -14.47 12.15
C GLY A 108 2.86 -14.56 13.54
N ILE A 109 2.16 -13.50 13.98
CA ILE A 109 1.44 -13.48 15.27
C ILE A 109 0.23 -14.43 15.23
N GLU A 110 -0.58 -14.38 14.17
CA GLU A 110 -1.77 -15.24 14.02
C GLU A 110 -1.38 -16.72 14.00
N THR A 111 -0.35 -17.08 13.24
CA THR A 111 0.17 -18.47 13.19
C THR A 111 0.74 -18.91 14.53
N SER A 112 1.43 -18.03 15.25
CA SER A 112 1.94 -18.34 16.60
C SER A 112 0.80 -18.56 17.60
N LEU A 113 -0.27 -17.74 17.55
CA LEU A 113 -1.45 -17.90 18.39
C LEU A 113 -2.25 -19.16 18.04
N LYS A 114 -2.39 -19.48 16.74
CA LYS A 114 -3.09 -20.69 16.29
C LYS A 114 -2.33 -21.97 16.65
N ASN A 115 -1.00 -21.97 16.53
CA ASN A 115 -0.16 -23.10 16.91
C ASN A 115 -0.12 -23.30 18.44
N SER A 116 -0.24 -22.22 19.23
CA SER A 116 -0.39 -22.32 20.70
C SER A 116 -1.69 -23.01 21.13
N ASN A 117 -2.72 -23.00 20.29
CA ASN A 117 -3.98 -23.71 20.57
C ASN A 117 -3.93 -25.18 20.14
N GLN A 118 -2.89 -25.61 19.40
CA GLN A 118 -2.87 -26.92 18.77
C GLN A 118 -1.80 -27.87 19.30
N ASN A 119 -0.75 -27.39 19.96
CA ASN A 119 0.24 -28.25 20.62
C ASN A 119 0.53 -27.78 22.06
N ASP A 120 0.16 -28.66 23.01
CA ASP A 120 0.71 -28.79 24.35
C ASP A 120 0.63 -27.59 25.30
N LEU A 121 -0.51 -27.49 26.00
CA LEU A 121 -0.44 -27.07 27.40
C LEU A 121 0.52 -28.03 28.12
N PRO A 122 1.62 -27.56 28.77
CA PRO A 122 2.13 -28.29 29.91
C PRO A 122 1.03 -28.23 30.96
N ALA A 123 0.45 -29.39 31.26
CA ALA A 123 -0.58 -29.66 32.24
C ALA A 123 -0.53 -28.78 33.51
N THR A 124 -1.21 -27.62 33.49
CA THR A 124 -1.53 -26.83 34.70
C THR A 124 -2.92 -26.18 34.60
N GLY A 125 -3.86 -26.80 33.88
CA GLY A 125 -5.25 -26.37 33.79
C GLY A 125 -6.22 -27.55 33.72
N TRP A 126 -7.34 -27.45 34.43
CA TRP A 126 -8.33 -28.50 34.69
C TRP A 126 -8.70 -29.38 33.50
N THR A 127 -8.44 -30.69 33.62
CA THR A 127 -8.83 -31.71 32.63
C THR A 127 -10.21 -32.27 32.95
N VAL A 128 -11.18 -32.10 32.03
CA VAL A 128 -12.47 -32.81 32.06
C VAL A 128 -12.35 -34.10 31.25
N TYR A 129 -12.71 -35.23 31.86
CA TYR A 129 -12.64 -36.57 31.27
C TYR A 129 -13.92 -36.92 30.48
N PRO A 130 -13.85 -37.73 29.40
CA PRO A 130 -12.68 -38.45 28.87
C PRO A 130 -11.90 -37.71 27.76
N PRO A 131 -10.59 -38.00 27.60
CA PRO A 131 -9.77 -37.41 26.55
C PRO A 131 -10.23 -37.90 25.17
N LEU A 132 -10.55 -36.96 24.28
CA LEU A 132 -11.05 -37.18 22.91
C LEU A 132 -9.99 -37.75 21.93
N GLY A 133 -9.22 -38.75 22.34
CA GLY A 133 -8.14 -39.36 21.55
C GLY A 133 -8.57 -40.32 20.44
N LYS A 134 -9.84 -40.36 20.04
CA LYS A 134 -10.37 -41.29 19.01
C LYS A 134 -11.18 -40.60 17.90
N LEU A 135 -10.90 -39.34 17.60
CA LEU A 135 -11.40 -38.72 16.38
C LEU A 135 -10.31 -38.80 15.31
N GLU A 136 -10.65 -39.49 14.23
CA GLU A 136 -9.89 -39.57 12.99
C GLU A 136 -9.39 -38.17 12.61
N LYS A 137 -8.07 -37.96 12.61
CA LYS A 137 -7.48 -36.67 12.27
C LYS A 137 -7.77 -36.41 10.79
N ALA A 138 -8.83 -35.66 10.51
CA ALA A 138 -9.09 -35.13 9.19
C ALA A 138 -7.83 -34.41 8.71
N GLU A 139 -7.34 -34.76 7.52
CA GLU A 139 -6.21 -34.09 6.90
C GLU A 139 -6.45 -32.58 6.89
N PRO A 140 -5.46 -31.75 7.28
CA PRO A 140 -5.65 -30.32 7.34
C PRO A 140 -5.98 -29.79 5.94
N LYS A 141 -7.25 -29.41 5.74
CA LYS A 141 -7.67 -28.70 4.53
C LYS A 141 -6.82 -27.44 4.44
N VAL A 142 -6.07 -27.32 3.34
CA VAL A 142 -5.26 -26.13 3.05
C VAL A 142 -6.21 -24.97 2.78
N TYR A 143 -6.41 -24.11 3.77
CA TYR A 143 -7.14 -22.86 3.62
C TYR A 143 -6.15 -21.76 3.27
N ILE A 144 -6.26 -21.22 2.05
CA ILE A 144 -5.52 -20.01 1.66
C ILE A 144 -6.05 -18.86 2.53
N SER A 145 -5.17 -18.22 3.30
CA SER A 145 -5.58 -17.11 4.16
C SER A 145 -5.79 -15.83 3.35
N PHE A 146 -6.72 -14.98 3.77
CA PHE A 146 -6.93 -13.67 3.15
C PHE A 146 -5.64 -12.82 3.13
N SER A 147 -4.80 -12.95 4.16
CA SER A 147 -3.50 -12.29 4.26
C SER A 147 -2.52 -12.70 3.16
N GLU A 148 -2.55 -13.96 2.71
CA GLU A 148 -1.74 -14.43 1.58
C GLU A 148 -2.22 -13.84 0.26
N ILE A 149 -3.54 -13.85 0.02
CA ILE A 149 -4.14 -13.25 -1.18
C ILE A 149 -3.80 -11.76 -1.26
N LEU A 150 -3.89 -11.05 -0.12
CA LEU A 150 -3.55 -9.64 -0.04
C LEU A 150 -2.06 -9.38 -0.34
N SER A 151 -1.16 -10.21 0.22
CA SER A 151 0.28 -10.11 -0.02
C SER A 151 0.64 -10.31 -1.50
N TYR A 152 0.09 -11.35 -2.15
CA TYR A 152 0.31 -11.59 -3.58
C TYR A 152 -0.27 -10.46 -4.44
N SER A 153 -1.42 -9.92 -4.07
CA SER A 153 -2.03 -8.79 -4.78
C SER A 153 -1.15 -7.54 -4.73
N ILE A 154 -0.58 -7.23 -3.55
CA ILE A 154 0.37 -6.12 -3.38
C ILE A 154 1.63 -6.34 -4.23
N MET A 155 2.17 -7.55 -4.25
CA MET A 155 3.33 -7.89 -5.07
C MET A 155 3.05 -7.69 -6.57
N LEU A 156 1.88 -8.11 -7.05
CA LEU A 156 1.47 -7.90 -8.44
C LEU A 156 1.41 -6.41 -8.80
N ILE A 157 0.83 -5.59 -7.91
CA ILE A 157 0.80 -4.13 -8.08
C ILE A 157 2.23 -3.55 -8.14
N GLN A 158 3.16 -4.02 -7.32
CA GLN A 158 4.56 -3.58 -7.36
C GLN A 158 5.24 -3.93 -8.68
N VAL A 159 5.08 -5.17 -9.16
CA VAL A 159 5.62 -5.60 -10.47
C VAL A 159 5.06 -4.72 -11.60
N PHE A 160 3.77 -4.41 -11.53
CA PHE A 160 3.13 -3.51 -12.49
C PHE A 160 3.74 -2.10 -12.47
N ILE A 161 3.95 -1.51 -11.28
CA ILE A 161 4.59 -0.19 -11.14
C ILE A 161 6.02 -0.22 -11.70
N ILE A 162 6.80 -1.26 -11.41
CA ILE A 162 8.16 -1.43 -11.94
C ILE A 162 8.13 -1.49 -13.47
N TYR A 163 7.21 -2.27 -14.05
CA TYR A 163 7.02 -2.33 -15.50
C TYR A 163 6.75 -0.94 -16.09
N LEU A 164 5.88 -0.13 -15.47
CA LEU A 164 5.61 1.24 -15.91
C LEU A 164 6.85 2.13 -15.86
N LEU A 165 7.65 2.02 -14.80
CA LEU A 165 8.91 2.79 -14.66
C LEU A 165 9.95 2.38 -15.69
N VAL A 166 10.12 1.09 -15.95
CA VAL A 166 11.02 0.58 -17.00
C VAL A 166 10.57 1.06 -18.37
N LYS A 167 9.26 1.00 -18.66
CA LYS A 167 8.67 1.52 -19.90
C LYS A 167 8.91 3.02 -20.08
N LEU A 168 8.78 3.80 -19.01
CA LEU A 168 9.11 5.23 -19.00
C LEU A 168 10.60 5.44 -19.29
N GLY A 169 11.49 4.72 -18.59
CA GLY A 169 12.93 4.82 -18.78
C GLY A 169 13.36 4.50 -20.22
N TYR A 170 12.84 3.41 -20.78
CA TYR A 170 13.10 3.02 -22.16
C TYR A 170 12.66 4.09 -23.16
N LYS A 171 11.41 4.58 -23.07
CA LYS A 171 10.89 5.61 -23.96
C LYS A 171 11.63 6.95 -23.81
N TRP A 172 12.06 7.28 -22.60
CA TRP A 172 12.83 8.48 -22.35
C TRP A 172 14.25 8.39 -22.91
N GLY A 173 14.89 7.22 -22.81
CA GLY A 173 16.23 6.97 -23.34
C GLY A 173 16.30 6.98 -24.86
N MET A 174 15.35 6.31 -25.55
CA MET A 174 15.26 6.32 -27.01
C MET A 174 15.21 7.74 -27.59
N ARG A 175 14.53 8.66 -26.90
CA ARG A 175 14.35 10.05 -27.33
C ARG A 175 15.55 10.96 -27.11
N GLN A 176 16.56 10.52 -26.36
CA GLN A 176 17.80 11.29 -26.20
C GLN A 176 18.83 10.92 -27.26
N ASN A 177 18.63 9.80 -27.95
CA ASN A 177 19.50 9.30 -29.01
C ASN A 177 19.01 9.66 -30.42
N GLU A 178 17.85 10.33 -30.53
CA GLU A 178 17.31 10.97 -31.75
C GLU A 178 17.64 12.47 -31.72
#